data_AF-A0A7C5ZH47-F1
#
_entry.id   AF-A0A7C5ZH47-F1
#
_cell.length_a   1.000
_cell.length_b   1.000
_cell.length_c   1.000
_cell.angle_alpha   90.00
_cell.angle_beta   90.00
_cell.angle_gamma   90.00
#
_symmetry.space_group_name_H-M   'P 1'
#
loop_
_entity.id
_entity.type
_entity.pdbx_description
1 polymer ?
#
loop_
_entity_poly.entity_id
_entity_poly.type
_entity_poly.pdbx_seq_one_letter_code
_entity_poly.pdbx_strand_id
1 'polypeptide(L)'
;MDRRQFLQSFGFAAMSSVVLPTFGNTNQAPGADAQQMATAVATTSSRASGDSSSADEVQIAGWNCFSPRFIDPPVFQLVAHPGARRYVGIVEQHGQRHQIISARPRIDLGQVWAKLAHDWFTIALGIETSQGMALAPATRRFKAWDWQGFDGVREDWAAAADRNIAFLIHAAEHAVAPYREPGVPVWIWSSAGPEPEKGHLQGRGDAYPAAHQPVFIRAFLAHAHNERAYKKEAMRLANLVGDWLLAHRHPPTGKLPLFPYSTIGMGKYEGGNEGAAVNITRACRTAEGMVDWYRATGRKDALEYAIHIADTVMQFQRHDGSLPYRVDPDTGAVLEDYTCDVINFTVLLEMLEAHRFDARRSFAARRAL
;
A
#
# COMPACT_ATOMS: atom_id res chain seq x y z
N MET A 1 17.58 -30.28 -37.03
CA MET A 1 16.38 -30.52 -36.20
C MET A 1 15.56 -29.25 -36.18
N ASP A 2 14.39 -29.29 -36.80
CA ASP A 2 13.57 -28.14 -37.21
C ASP A 2 12.64 -27.66 -36.07
N ARG A 3 12.52 -26.33 -35.93
CA ARG A 3 11.84 -25.58 -34.86
C ARG A 3 10.30 -25.58 -34.96
N ARG A 4 9.72 -26.31 -35.93
CA ARG A 4 8.28 -26.30 -36.23
C ARG A 4 7.44 -27.38 -35.54
N GLN A 5 8.04 -28.29 -34.76
CA GLN A 5 7.29 -29.39 -34.10
C GLN A 5 6.95 -29.18 -32.63
N PHE A 6 7.36 -28.07 -31.99
CA PHE A 6 7.08 -27.87 -30.55
C PHE A 6 5.76 -27.13 -30.26
N LEU A 7 5.09 -26.57 -31.28
CA LEU A 7 3.90 -25.72 -31.09
C LEU A 7 2.56 -26.39 -31.46
N GLN A 8 2.51 -27.72 -31.63
CA GLN A 8 1.29 -28.44 -31.98
C GLN A 8 0.67 -29.30 -30.86
N SER A 9 1.18 -29.22 -29.61
CA SER A 9 0.73 -30.11 -28.52
C SER A 9 -0.33 -29.51 -27.58
N PHE A 10 -0.80 -28.29 -27.79
CA PHE A 10 -1.87 -27.71 -26.96
C PHE A 10 -3.08 -27.35 -27.83
N GLY A 11 -4.04 -28.27 -27.85
CA GLY A 11 -5.34 -28.09 -28.48
C GLY A 11 -6.11 -26.96 -27.80
N PHE A 12 -6.34 -25.88 -28.53
CA PHE A 12 -7.35 -24.88 -28.22
C PHE A 12 -8.72 -25.41 -28.68
N ALA A 13 -9.58 -25.75 -27.73
CA ALA A 13 -11.02 -25.81 -27.96
C ALA A 13 -11.61 -24.41 -27.77
N ALA A 14 -12.46 -23.99 -28.71
CA ALA A 14 -13.06 -22.67 -28.77
C ALA A 14 -14.35 -22.58 -27.94
N MET A 15 -14.57 -21.38 -27.39
CA MET A 15 -15.83 -20.71 -27.03
C MET A 15 -16.63 -21.14 -25.79
N SER A 16 -16.68 -20.23 -24.82
CA SER A 16 -17.94 -19.52 -24.51
C SER A 16 -17.64 -18.10 -24.01
N SER A 17 -18.23 -17.12 -24.70
CA SER A 17 -18.15 -15.70 -24.40
C SER A 17 -18.93 -15.36 -23.13
N VAL A 18 -18.24 -14.81 -22.13
CA VAL A 18 -18.89 -14.06 -21.04
C VAL A 18 -18.76 -12.58 -21.37
N VAL A 19 -19.88 -11.97 -21.72
CA VAL A 19 -20.00 -10.51 -21.87
C VAL A 19 -19.95 -9.91 -20.47
N LEU A 20 -18.90 -9.13 -20.18
CA LEU A 20 -18.87 -8.27 -18.99
C LEU A 20 -19.64 -6.98 -19.31
N PRO A 21 -20.55 -6.51 -18.45
CA PRO A 21 -21.26 -5.27 -18.68
C PRO A 21 -20.33 -4.07 -18.51
N THR A 22 -20.46 -3.13 -19.44
CA THR A 22 -19.86 -1.80 -19.41
C THR A 22 -20.40 -0.99 -18.23
N PHE A 23 -19.52 -0.44 -17.39
CA PHE A 23 -19.91 0.54 -16.38
C PHE A 23 -20.11 1.90 -17.04
N GLY A 24 -21.38 2.28 -17.17
CA GLY A 24 -21.80 3.60 -17.58
C GLY A 24 -21.64 4.62 -16.45
N ASN A 25 -21.12 5.79 -16.82
CA ASN A 25 -21.09 7.02 -16.04
C ASN A 25 -22.51 7.39 -15.55
N THR A 26 -22.75 7.44 -14.24
CA THR A 26 -23.86 8.22 -13.68
C THR A 26 -23.51 8.80 -12.31
N ASN A 27 -23.43 10.14 -12.28
CA ASN A 27 -23.58 10.95 -11.08
C ASN A 27 -24.99 10.72 -10.50
N GLN A 28 -25.10 10.05 -9.35
CA GLN A 28 -26.27 10.13 -8.48
C GLN A 28 -25.82 10.31 -7.03
N ALA A 29 -26.40 11.33 -6.38
CA ALA A 29 -26.19 11.66 -4.98
C ALA A 29 -26.64 10.49 -4.07
N PRO A 30 -26.01 10.28 -2.89
CA PRO A 30 -26.33 9.15 -2.04
C PRO A 30 -27.72 9.30 -1.42
N GLY A 31 -28.67 8.47 -1.88
CA GLY A 31 -30.02 8.34 -1.34
C GLY A 31 -30.19 7.07 -0.51
N ALA A 32 -30.95 7.19 0.58
CA ALA A 32 -31.62 6.17 1.40
C ALA A 32 -30.77 5.12 2.18
N ASP A 33 -29.62 4.64 1.71
CA ASP A 33 -28.91 3.55 2.41
C ASP A 33 -28.06 4.01 3.61
N ALA A 34 -27.58 5.25 3.60
CA ALA A 34 -26.83 5.81 4.73
C ALA A 34 -27.70 6.04 5.98
N GLN A 35 -29.01 6.28 5.79
CA GLN A 35 -29.95 6.44 6.91
C GLN A 35 -30.32 5.12 7.58
N GLN A 36 -30.35 3.99 6.86
CA GLN A 36 -30.58 2.68 7.49
C GLN A 36 -29.37 2.22 8.33
N MET A 37 -28.14 2.51 7.91
CA MET A 37 -26.96 2.21 8.73
C MET A 37 -26.82 3.13 9.94
N ALA A 38 -27.17 4.42 9.83
CA ALA A 38 -27.20 5.33 10.99
C ALA A 38 -28.27 4.95 12.02
N THR A 39 -29.40 4.39 11.57
CA THR A 39 -30.47 3.96 12.48
C THR A 39 -30.11 2.68 13.23
N ALA A 40 -29.37 1.74 12.63
CA ALA A 40 -28.90 0.52 13.31
C ALA A 40 -27.81 0.78 14.38
N VAL A 41 -27.04 1.87 14.24
CA VAL A 41 -26.03 2.28 15.24
C VAL A 41 -26.67 3.12 16.36
N ALA A 42 -27.79 3.80 16.11
CA ALA A 42 -28.47 4.62 17.11
C ALA A 42 -29.32 3.80 18.10
N THR A 43 -29.84 2.62 17.73
CA THR A 43 -30.72 1.83 18.63
C THR A 43 -29.98 1.11 19.76
N THR A 44 -28.64 1.07 19.75
CA THR A 44 -27.83 0.48 20.83
C THR A 44 -27.26 1.52 21.81
N SER A 45 -27.55 2.81 21.64
CA SER A 45 -27.02 3.88 22.52
C SER A 45 -28.02 4.42 23.56
N SER A 46 -29.22 3.85 23.68
CA SER A 46 -30.19 4.22 24.73
C SER A 46 -30.20 3.25 25.92
N ARG A 47 -29.04 3.06 26.57
CA ARG A 47 -28.96 2.57 27.95
C ARG A 47 -27.85 3.31 28.70
N ALA A 48 -28.04 4.62 28.81
CA ALA A 48 -27.31 5.48 29.73
C ALA A 48 -28.31 6.35 30.51
N SER A 49 -29.21 5.69 31.22
CA SER A 49 -30.02 6.28 32.29
C SER A 49 -30.23 5.19 33.32
N GLY A 50 -29.75 5.45 34.52
CA GLY A 50 -29.43 4.44 35.53
C GLY A 50 -30.54 3.44 35.83
N ASP A 51 -30.14 2.18 35.96
CA ASP A 51 -30.65 1.26 36.96
C ASP A 51 -29.69 0.07 37.10
N SER A 52 -29.36 -0.26 38.35
CA SER A 52 -28.63 -1.44 38.86
C SER A 52 -27.51 -2.03 37.97
N SER A 53 -26.26 -1.81 38.36
CA SER A 53 -25.15 -2.69 37.96
C SER A 53 -25.40 -4.10 38.50
N SER A 54 -25.93 -5.00 37.67
CA SER A 54 -25.89 -6.41 37.96
C SER A 54 -24.43 -6.86 37.89
N ALA A 55 -23.83 -7.17 39.03
CA ALA A 55 -22.47 -7.70 39.12
C ALA A 55 -22.27 -9.04 38.38
N ASP A 56 -23.34 -9.62 37.81
CA ASP A 56 -23.37 -10.95 37.21
C ASP A 56 -23.27 -10.99 35.67
N GLU A 57 -23.12 -9.84 34.99
CA GLU A 57 -23.04 -9.83 33.52
C GLU A 57 -21.63 -10.19 33.01
N VAL A 58 -21.55 -11.22 32.17
CA VAL A 58 -20.29 -11.65 31.54
C VAL A 58 -19.89 -10.66 30.44
N GLN A 59 -18.81 -9.91 30.67
CA GLN A 59 -18.31 -8.89 29.73
C GLN A 59 -16.92 -9.23 29.19
N ILE A 60 -16.69 -8.95 27.90
CA ILE A 60 -15.39 -9.10 27.23
C ILE A 60 -14.59 -7.79 27.39
N ALA A 61 -13.38 -7.87 27.94
CA ALA A 61 -12.50 -6.72 28.15
C ALA A 61 -11.50 -6.47 26.99
N GLY A 62 -11.44 -7.37 26.01
CA GLY A 62 -10.49 -7.30 24.88
C GLY A 62 -11.03 -6.62 23.63
N TRP A 63 -10.11 -6.23 22.73
CA TRP A 63 -10.41 -5.64 21.40
C TRP A 63 -11.37 -6.49 20.56
N ASN A 64 -11.39 -7.81 20.79
CA ASN A 64 -12.18 -8.77 20.05
C ASN A 64 -13.65 -8.87 20.50
N CYS A 65 -14.11 -8.00 21.42
CA CYS A 65 -15.52 -7.90 21.77
C CYS A 65 -16.40 -7.56 20.56
N PHE A 66 -15.90 -6.71 19.65
CA PHE A 66 -16.60 -6.29 18.43
C PHE A 66 -16.20 -7.07 17.17
N SER A 67 -15.15 -7.89 17.24
CA SER A 67 -14.61 -8.60 16.07
C SER A 67 -15.49 -9.79 15.66
N PRO A 68 -16.05 -9.81 14.44
CA PRO A 68 -16.91 -10.91 14.00
C PRO A 68 -16.15 -12.02 13.27
N ARG A 69 -14.88 -11.81 12.87
CA ARG A 69 -14.11 -12.75 12.04
C ARG A 69 -12.69 -12.92 12.58
N PHE A 70 -12.16 -14.13 12.49
CA PHE A 70 -10.80 -14.46 12.94
C PHE A 70 -10.13 -15.46 12.01
N ILE A 71 -8.85 -15.22 11.71
CA ILE A 71 -7.98 -16.18 11.01
C ILE A 71 -7.36 -17.11 12.05
N ASP A 72 -6.67 -16.53 13.05
CA ASP A 72 -6.10 -17.25 14.18
C ASP A 72 -7.08 -17.41 15.34
N PRO A 73 -6.91 -18.43 16.22
CA PRO A 73 -7.79 -18.65 17.36
C PRO A 73 -7.82 -17.42 18.28
N PRO A 74 -8.99 -16.78 18.48
CA PRO A 74 -9.08 -15.66 19.39
C PRO A 74 -9.03 -16.12 20.84
N VAL A 75 -8.52 -15.20 21.67
CA VAL A 75 -8.57 -15.32 23.12
C VAL A 75 -9.52 -14.25 23.63
N PHE A 76 -10.65 -14.66 24.21
CA PHE A 76 -11.58 -13.72 24.85
C PHE A 76 -11.14 -13.47 26.29
N GLN A 77 -10.65 -12.26 26.55
CA GLN A 77 -10.39 -11.78 27.91
C GLN A 77 -11.71 -11.31 28.51
N LEU A 78 -12.08 -11.84 29.68
CA LEU A 78 -13.29 -11.46 30.39
C LEU A 78 -12.96 -10.47 31.52
N VAL A 79 -13.95 -9.70 31.94
CA VAL A 79 -13.85 -8.95 33.21
C VAL A 79 -13.81 -9.96 34.36
N ALA A 80 -12.86 -9.80 35.27
CA ALA A 80 -12.70 -10.73 36.39
C ALA A 80 -13.86 -10.57 37.39
N HIS A 81 -14.46 -11.70 37.80
CA HIS A 81 -15.56 -11.71 38.77
C HIS A 81 -15.08 -12.25 40.13
N PRO A 82 -15.28 -11.52 41.26
CA PRO A 82 -14.76 -11.90 42.58
C PRO A 82 -15.22 -13.26 43.10
N GLY A 83 -16.41 -13.71 42.70
CA GLY A 83 -16.98 -15.02 43.07
C GLY A 83 -16.75 -16.13 42.03
N ALA A 84 -15.97 -15.88 40.96
CA ALA A 84 -15.75 -16.86 39.91
C ALA A 84 -14.90 -18.03 40.40
N ARG A 85 -15.43 -19.24 40.30
CA ARG A 85 -14.66 -20.48 40.41
C ARG A 85 -14.00 -20.81 39.08
N ARG A 86 -14.72 -20.61 37.98
CA ARG A 86 -14.27 -20.92 36.61
C ARG A 86 -14.94 -20.01 35.60
N TYR A 87 -14.33 -19.88 34.44
CA TYR A 87 -14.87 -19.23 33.26
C TYR A 87 -15.11 -20.29 32.19
N VAL A 88 -16.21 -20.14 31.45
CA VAL A 88 -16.67 -21.12 30.47
C VAL A 88 -16.89 -20.46 29.12
N GLY A 89 -16.46 -21.12 28.05
CA GLY A 89 -16.85 -20.80 26.68
C GLY A 89 -17.57 -21.99 26.07
N ILE A 90 -18.75 -21.77 25.50
CA ILE A 90 -19.50 -22.79 24.76
C ILE A 90 -19.48 -22.36 23.29
N VAL A 91 -18.79 -23.14 22.46
CA VAL A 91 -18.69 -22.92 21.01
C VAL A 91 -19.56 -23.94 20.30
N GLU A 92 -20.44 -23.49 19.41
CA GLU A 92 -21.32 -24.35 18.62
C GLU A 92 -21.18 -24.07 17.12
N GLN A 93 -21.04 -25.14 16.33
CA GLN A 93 -20.96 -25.08 14.86
C GLN A 93 -21.49 -26.38 14.26
N HIS A 94 -22.39 -26.27 13.27
CA HIS A 94 -22.97 -27.42 12.53
C HIS A 94 -23.52 -28.54 13.45
N GLY A 95 -24.15 -28.16 14.57
CA GLY A 95 -24.69 -29.10 15.56
C GLY A 95 -23.65 -29.73 16.49
N GLN A 96 -22.36 -29.44 16.32
CA GLN A 96 -21.32 -29.79 17.27
C GLN A 96 -21.19 -28.72 18.34
N ARG A 97 -20.99 -29.15 19.58
CA ARG A 97 -20.80 -28.28 20.74
C ARG A 97 -19.48 -28.60 21.44
N HIS A 98 -18.69 -27.58 21.69
CA HIS A 98 -17.43 -27.68 22.41
C HIS A 98 -17.46 -26.75 23.61
N GLN A 99 -17.00 -27.26 24.75
CA GLN A 99 -16.86 -26.47 25.97
C GLN A 99 -15.38 -26.24 26.27
N ILE A 100 -15.06 -25.00 26.61
CA ILE A 100 -13.75 -24.53 27.03
C ILE A 100 -13.90 -24.06 28.47
N ILE A 101 -13.03 -24.52 29.36
CA ILE A 101 -13.04 -24.14 30.79
C ILE A 101 -11.70 -23.51 31.14
N SER A 102 -11.73 -22.44 31.92
CA SER A 102 -10.54 -21.74 32.38
C SER A 102 -10.68 -21.31 33.84
N ALA A 103 -9.59 -21.45 34.60
CA ALA A 103 -9.52 -20.91 35.97
C ALA A 103 -9.25 -19.40 35.99
N ARG A 104 -8.89 -18.81 34.83
CA ARG A 104 -8.60 -17.39 34.66
C ARG A 104 -9.70 -16.73 33.82
N PRO A 105 -9.89 -15.40 33.89
CA PRO A 105 -10.87 -14.66 33.08
C PRO A 105 -10.44 -14.58 31.61
N ARG A 106 -10.25 -15.74 30.97
CA ARG A 106 -9.72 -15.92 29.63
C ARG A 106 -10.29 -17.20 29.03
N ILE A 107 -10.96 -17.11 27.90
CA ILE A 107 -11.41 -18.24 27.08
C ILE A 107 -10.55 -18.30 25.82
N ASP A 108 -9.76 -19.36 25.69
CA ASP A 108 -8.84 -19.57 24.57
C ASP A 108 -9.42 -20.56 23.57
N LEU A 109 -9.84 -20.07 22.40
CA LEU A 109 -10.44 -20.92 21.37
C LEU A 109 -9.41 -21.84 20.72
N GLY A 110 -8.11 -21.66 20.95
CA GLY A 110 -7.06 -22.56 20.47
C GLY A 110 -7.32 -24.03 20.85
N GLN A 111 -8.01 -24.28 21.97
CA GLN A 111 -8.39 -25.62 22.44
C GLN A 111 -9.37 -26.35 21.52
N VAL A 112 -10.14 -25.62 20.72
CA VAL A 112 -11.18 -26.15 19.83
C VAL A 112 -11.01 -25.71 18.38
N TRP A 113 -10.10 -24.78 18.09
CA TRP A 113 -9.98 -24.10 16.80
C TRP A 113 -9.78 -25.06 15.62
N ALA A 114 -8.93 -26.07 15.78
CA ALA A 114 -8.66 -27.08 14.77
C ALA A 114 -9.87 -27.99 14.46
N LYS A 115 -10.87 -28.01 15.34
CA LYS A 115 -12.12 -28.80 15.16
C LYS A 115 -13.21 -28.00 14.46
N LEU A 116 -13.10 -26.69 14.43
CA LEU A 116 -14.05 -25.81 13.75
C LEU A 116 -13.75 -25.77 12.24
N ALA A 117 -14.79 -25.86 11.42
CA ALA A 117 -14.72 -25.58 10.00
C ALA A 117 -14.59 -24.07 9.74
N HIS A 118 -14.08 -23.71 8.55
CA HIS A 118 -14.03 -22.33 8.07
C HIS A 118 -15.45 -21.81 7.73
N ASP A 119 -16.22 -21.51 8.77
CA ASP A 119 -17.60 -21.03 8.66
C ASP A 119 -17.99 -20.26 9.93
N TRP A 120 -19.24 -19.80 9.97
CA TRP A 120 -19.87 -19.24 11.15
C TRP A 120 -19.96 -20.27 12.28
N PHE A 121 -19.69 -19.81 13.49
CA PHE A 121 -19.93 -20.49 14.75
C PHE A 121 -20.60 -19.52 15.73
N THR A 122 -21.23 -20.05 16.76
CA THR A 122 -21.73 -19.26 17.90
C THR A 122 -20.86 -19.50 19.11
N ILE A 123 -20.67 -18.47 19.92
CA ILE A 123 -19.99 -18.58 21.22
C ILE A 123 -20.82 -17.91 22.31
N ALA A 124 -21.12 -18.67 23.36
CA ALA A 124 -21.61 -18.15 24.64
C ALA A 124 -20.48 -18.16 25.66
N LEU A 125 -20.32 -17.06 26.39
CA LEU A 125 -19.28 -16.90 27.41
C LEU A 125 -19.94 -16.88 28.78
N GLY A 126 -19.26 -17.46 29.76
CA GLY A 126 -19.86 -17.80 31.04
C GLY A 126 -18.93 -17.70 32.23
N ILE A 127 -19.53 -17.57 33.41
CA ILE A 127 -18.86 -17.60 34.71
C ILE A 127 -19.60 -18.61 35.61
N GLU A 128 -18.84 -19.52 36.20
CA GLU A 128 -19.33 -20.46 37.21
C GLU A 128 -18.97 -19.93 38.60
N THR A 129 -19.98 -19.75 39.47
CA THR A 129 -19.82 -19.33 40.86
C THR A 129 -20.34 -20.42 41.82
N SER A 130 -20.31 -20.17 43.13
CA SER A 130 -20.96 -21.05 44.11
C SER A 130 -22.48 -21.07 43.99
N GLN A 131 -23.09 -20.08 43.33
CA GLN A 131 -24.53 -19.94 43.17
C GLN A 131 -25.06 -20.58 41.88
N GLY A 132 -24.18 -20.91 40.92
CA GLY A 132 -24.56 -21.51 39.65
C GLY A 132 -23.71 -21.01 38.48
N MET A 133 -24.17 -21.30 37.26
CA MET A 133 -23.55 -20.86 36.01
C MET A 133 -24.31 -19.68 35.43
N ALA A 134 -23.63 -18.56 35.20
CA ALA A 134 -24.14 -17.45 34.41
C ALA A 134 -23.57 -17.54 32.98
N LEU A 135 -24.42 -17.47 31.95
CA LEU A 135 -24.01 -17.41 30.55
C LEU A 135 -24.53 -16.12 29.92
N ALA A 136 -23.66 -15.38 29.22
CA ALA A 136 -24.08 -14.33 28.31
C ALA A 136 -24.78 -14.92 27.07
N PRO A 137 -25.64 -14.12 26.40
CA PRO A 137 -26.21 -14.50 25.11
C PRO A 137 -25.14 -14.94 24.12
N ALA A 138 -25.43 -16.00 23.37
CA ALA A 138 -24.53 -16.49 22.34
C ALA A 138 -24.35 -15.42 21.26
N THR A 139 -23.10 -15.16 20.89
CA THR A 139 -22.75 -14.24 19.81
C THR A 139 -22.24 -15.02 18.61
N ARG A 140 -22.52 -14.52 17.40
CA ARG A 140 -22.11 -15.16 16.15
C ARG A 140 -20.74 -14.64 15.71
N ARG A 141 -19.85 -15.55 15.30
CA ARG A 141 -18.46 -15.28 14.86
C ARG A 141 -18.11 -16.17 13.67
N PHE A 142 -17.08 -15.82 12.90
CA PHE A 142 -16.67 -16.54 11.70
C PHE A 142 -15.21 -16.98 11.82
N LYS A 143 -14.93 -18.27 11.58
CA LYS A 143 -13.57 -18.76 11.37
C LYS A 143 -13.23 -18.57 9.90
N ALA A 144 -12.38 -17.59 9.62
CA ALA A 144 -11.87 -17.36 8.27
C ALA A 144 -10.88 -18.46 7.89
N TRP A 145 -10.66 -18.62 6.59
CA TRP A 145 -9.58 -19.44 6.06
C TRP A 145 -8.27 -19.00 6.71
N ASP A 146 -7.61 -19.95 7.36
CA ASP A 146 -6.26 -19.81 7.86
C ASP A 146 -5.28 -20.30 6.80
N TRP A 147 -3.99 -20.21 7.13
CA TRP A 147 -2.92 -20.75 6.29
C TRP A 147 -2.74 -22.27 6.51
N GLN A 148 -3.69 -22.95 7.18
CA GLN A 148 -3.58 -24.39 7.44
C GLN A 148 -3.74 -25.16 6.12
N GLY A 149 -2.70 -25.88 5.72
CA GLY A 149 -2.65 -26.54 4.41
C GLY A 149 -2.13 -25.63 3.28
N PHE A 150 -1.75 -24.39 3.57
CA PHE A 150 -0.85 -23.64 2.69
C PHE A 150 0.53 -24.29 2.79
N ASP A 151 0.83 -25.14 1.81
CA ASP A 151 2.14 -25.79 1.64
C ASP A 151 3.14 -24.89 0.91
N GLY A 152 2.77 -23.62 0.70
CA GLY A 152 3.48 -22.69 -0.16
C GLY A 152 4.97 -22.80 0.03
N VAL A 153 5.64 -23.30 -1.01
CA VAL A 153 7.09 -23.41 -1.05
C VAL A 153 7.61 -22.02 -0.69
N ARG A 154 8.52 -21.96 0.29
CA ARG A 154 9.14 -20.70 0.67
C ARG A 154 9.78 -20.11 -0.58
N GLU A 155 9.19 -19.04 -1.08
CA GLU A 155 9.68 -18.37 -2.27
C GLU A 155 11.10 -17.85 -2.02
N ASP A 156 11.96 -18.08 -3.00
CA ASP A 156 13.29 -17.49 -3.01
C ASP A 156 13.18 -16.05 -3.51
N TRP A 157 12.73 -15.16 -2.62
CA TRP A 157 12.66 -13.72 -2.86
C TRP A 157 14.01 -13.15 -3.29
N ALA A 158 15.09 -13.80 -2.85
CA ALA A 158 16.42 -13.37 -3.18
C ALA A 158 16.75 -13.62 -4.65
N ALA A 159 16.54 -14.85 -5.12
CA ALA A 159 16.66 -15.18 -6.52
C ALA A 159 15.64 -14.40 -7.39
N ALA A 160 14.45 -14.09 -6.87
CA ALA A 160 13.49 -13.25 -7.57
C ALA A 160 14.01 -11.82 -7.80
N ALA A 161 14.60 -11.20 -6.77
CA ALA A 161 15.25 -9.89 -6.90
C ALA A 161 16.40 -9.92 -7.92
N ASP A 162 17.24 -10.96 -7.88
CA ASP A 162 18.33 -11.14 -8.85
C ASP A 162 17.81 -11.24 -10.29
N ARG A 163 16.72 -11.97 -10.53
CA ARG A 163 16.07 -12.05 -11.85
C ARG A 163 15.51 -10.70 -12.32
N ASN A 164 14.87 -9.94 -11.42
CA ASN A 164 14.30 -8.64 -11.76
C ASN A 164 15.38 -7.61 -12.11
N ILE A 165 16.48 -7.56 -11.35
CA ILE A 165 17.61 -6.68 -11.66
C ILE A 165 18.30 -7.11 -12.96
N ALA A 166 18.50 -8.41 -13.16
CA ALA A 166 19.03 -8.92 -14.43
C ALA A 166 18.14 -8.54 -15.62
N PHE A 167 16.81 -8.56 -15.47
CA PHE A 167 15.88 -8.10 -16.49
C PHE A 167 16.06 -6.61 -16.81
N LEU A 168 16.15 -5.75 -15.79
CA LEU A 168 16.36 -4.31 -15.98
C LEU A 168 17.72 -3.96 -16.60
N ILE A 169 18.74 -4.79 -16.38
CA ILE A 169 20.07 -4.63 -16.99
C ILE A 169 20.05 -5.13 -18.44
N HIS A 170 19.65 -6.39 -18.68
CA HIS A 170 19.85 -7.07 -19.96
C HIS A 170 18.67 -6.93 -20.92
N ALA A 171 17.45 -7.13 -20.43
CA ALA A 171 16.26 -7.13 -21.30
C ALA A 171 15.88 -5.71 -21.73
N ALA A 172 16.12 -4.73 -20.86
CA ALA A 172 15.94 -3.32 -21.16
C ALA A 172 16.81 -2.83 -22.32
N GLU A 173 18.05 -3.31 -22.42
CA GLU A 173 18.95 -2.88 -23.50
C GLU A 173 18.39 -3.25 -24.88
N HIS A 174 17.71 -4.38 -24.99
CA HIS A 174 17.19 -4.93 -26.25
C HIS A 174 15.70 -4.70 -26.50
N ALA A 175 14.95 -4.12 -25.55
CA ALA A 175 13.51 -3.93 -25.72
C ALA A 175 13.22 -2.92 -26.85
N VAL A 176 12.34 -3.28 -27.78
CA VAL A 176 11.90 -2.34 -28.81
C VAL A 176 11.18 -1.18 -28.12
N ALA A 177 11.57 0.05 -28.45
CA ALA A 177 10.94 1.24 -27.89
C ALA A 177 10.86 2.36 -28.93
N PRO A 178 9.85 3.24 -28.82
CA PRO A 178 9.65 4.33 -29.78
C PRO A 178 10.76 5.38 -29.77
N TYR A 179 11.49 5.52 -28.66
CA TYR A 179 12.60 6.45 -28.51
C TYR A 179 13.72 5.83 -27.66
N ARG A 180 14.97 6.19 -27.98
CA ARG A 180 16.18 5.78 -27.26
C ARG A 180 17.15 6.95 -27.18
N GLU A 181 17.58 7.26 -25.97
CA GLU A 181 18.69 8.18 -25.73
C GLU A 181 20.01 7.37 -25.67
N PRO A 182 21.06 7.77 -26.40
CA PRO A 182 22.33 7.05 -26.41
C PRO A 182 22.93 6.90 -25.00
N GLY A 183 23.31 5.68 -24.63
CA GLY A 183 23.92 5.38 -23.32
C GLY A 183 22.94 5.34 -22.13
N VAL A 184 21.64 5.53 -22.37
CA VAL A 184 20.59 5.56 -21.35
C VAL A 184 19.68 4.33 -21.50
N PRO A 185 19.39 3.59 -20.41
CA PRO A 185 18.47 2.47 -20.45
C PRO A 185 17.08 2.87 -20.96
N VAL A 186 16.48 1.99 -21.77
CA VAL A 186 15.20 2.27 -22.45
C VAL A 186 14.05 2.59 -21.49
N TRP A 187 14.04 1.99 -20.30
CA TRP A 187 12.99 2.18 -19.30
C TRP A 187 12.99 3.59 -18.68
N ILE A 188 14.00 4.41 -18.97
CA ILE A 188 13.92 5.84 -18.65
C ILE A 188 12.86 6.53 -19.50
N TRP A 189 12.76 6.14 -20.78
CA TRP A 189 11.90 6.77 -21.79
C TRP A 189 10.65 5.97 -22.16
N SER A 190 10.56 4.71 -21.75
CA SER A 190 9.39 3.85 -22.00
C SER A 190 9.03 3.05 -20.76
N SER A 191 7.82 3.29 -20.24
CA SER A 191 7.32 2.60 -19.04
C SER A 191 6.31 1.49 -19.33
N ALA A 192 5.95 1.28 -20.59
CA ALA A 192 5.00 0.26 -21.00
C ALA A 192 5.59 -0.60 -22.12
N GLY A 193 5.43 -1.92 -21.98
CA GLY A 193 5.67 -2.86 -23.06
C GLY A 193 4.63 -2.73 -24.18
N PRO A 194 4.78 -3.51 -25.26
CA PRO A 194 3.83 -3.51 -26.37
C PRO A 194 2.38 -3.70 -25.92
N GLU A 195 1.47 -2.87 -26.45
CA GLU A 195 0.01 -3.02 -26.33
C GLU A 195 -0.59 -3.07 -27.75
N PRO A 196 -0.43 -4.20 -28.49
CA PRO A 196 -0.86 -4.32 -29.89
C PRO A 196 -2.35 -4.05 -30.08
N GLU A 197 -3.18 -4.44 -29.12
CA GLU A 197 -4.62 -4.22 -29.10
C GLU A 197 -5.01 -2.73 -29.01
N LYS A 198 -4.09 -1.87 -28.57
CA LYS A 198 -4.24 -0.41 -28.57
C LYS A 198 -3.36 0.28 -29.62
N GLY A 199 -2.77 -0.49 -30.53
CA GLY A 199 -1.90 0.03 -31.60
C GLY A 199 -0.48 0.40 -31.16
N HIS A 200 -0.07 0.07 -29.92
CA HIS A 200 1.27 0.35 -29.41
C HIS A 200 2.21 -0.85 -29.63
N LEU A 201 2.54 -1.14 -30.89
CA LEU A 201 3.36 -2.30 -31.28
C LEU A 201 4.77 -2.32 -30.67
N GLN A 202 5.27 -1.15 -30.27
CA GLN A 202 6.61 -0.95 -29.68
C GLN A 202 6.53 -0.53 -28.21
N GLY A 203 5.34 -0.62 -27.61
CA GLY A 203 5.03 -0.06 -26.30
C GLY A 203 4.60 1.40 -26.35
N ARG A 204 4.16 1.93 -25.20
CA ARG A 204 3.82 3.35 -25.13
C ARG A 204 5.10 4.15 -25.01
N GLY A 205 5.20 5.20 -25.81
CA GLY A 205 6.37 6.07 -25.85
C GLY A 205 6.43 7.07 -24.70
N ASP A 206 5.66 6.87 -23.62
CA ASP A 206 5.66 7.69 -22.42
C ASP A 206 6.26 6.97 -21.20
N ALA A 207 6.90 7.78 -20.36
CA ALA A 207 7.44 7.37 -19.08
C ALA A 207 7.16 8.43 -18.01
N TYR A 208 7.20 8.00 -16.76
CA TYR A 208 6.89 8.83 -15.60
C TYR A 208 8.13 8.97 -14.71
N PRO A 209 9.14 9.77 -15.10
CA PRO A 209 10.43 9.73 -14.44
C PRO A 209 10.34 10.12 -12.98
N ALA A 210 9.52 11.12 -12.63
CA ALA A 210 9.31 11.49 -11.23
C ALA A 210 8.67 10.37 -10.37
N ALA A 211 8.03 9.37 -10.99
CA ALA A 211 7.47 8.21 -10.29
C ALA A 211 8.43 7.01 -10.26
N HIS A 212 9.02 6.64 -11.41
CA HIS A 212 9.76 5.39 -11.55
C HIS A 212 11.24 5.51 -11.19
N GLN A 213 11.91 6.60 -11.59
CA GLN A 213 13.34 6.77 -11.34
C GLN A 213 13.74 6.72 -9.86
N PRO A 214 13.03 7.34 -8.90
CA PRO A 214 13.38 7.16 -7.49
C PRO A 214 13.28 5.71 -7.02
N VAL A 215 12.33 4.94 -7.56
CA VAL A 215 12.19 3.51 -7.23
C VAL A 215 13.32 2.70 -7.85
N PHE A 216 13.77 3.02 -9.06
CA PHE A 216 14.94 2.38 -9.68
C PHE A 216 16.22 2.64 -8.87
N ILE A 217 16.46 3.89 -8.44
CA ILE A 217 17.57 4.22 -7.53
C ILE A 217 17.51 3.32 -6.29
N ARG A 218 16.37 3.28 -5.60
CA ARG A 218 16.21 2.49 -4.37
C ARG A 218 16.43 1.00 -4.63
N ALA A 219 15.87 0.44 -5.70
CA ALA A 219 16.02 -0.96 -6.06
C ALA A 219 17.48 -1.32 -6.34
N PHE A 220 18.18 -0.51 -7.14
CA PHE A 220 19.58 -0.74 -7.48
C PHE A 220 20.52 -0.58 -6.26
N LEU A 221 20.29 0.43 -5.43
CA LEU A 221 21.05 0.63 -4.19
C LEU A 221 20.84 -0.52 -3.22
N ALA A 222 19.59 -0.96 -3.01
CA ALA A 222 19.28 -2.10 -2.15
C ALA A 222 19.94 -3.38 -2.67
N HIS A 223 19.92 -3.60 -3.99
CA HIS A 223 20.55 -4.76 -4.61
C HIS A 223 22.07 -4.75 -4.43
N ALA A 224 22.69 -3.58 -4.59
CA ALA A 224 24.13 -3.41 -4.39
C ALA A 224 24.52 -3.58 -2.92
N HIS A 225 23.77 -3.00 -1.99
CA HIS A 225 23.99 -3.10 -0.55
C HIS A 225 23.90 -4.53 -0.03
N ASN A 226 22.98 -5.34 -0.58
CA ASN A 226 22.83 -6.74 -0.24
C ASN A 226 23.88 -7.66 -0.91
N GLU A 227 24.95 -7.08 -1.49
CA GLU A 227 26.09 -7.79 -2.08
C GLU A 227 25.70 -8.84 -3.15
N ARG A 228 24.64 -8.55 -3.90
CA ARG A 228 24.02 -9.50 -4.85
C ARG A 228 24.74 -9.60 -6.19
N ALA A 229 24.29 -10.56 -7.01
CA ALA A 229 24.70 -10.65 -8.41
C ALA A 229 24.48 -9.30 -9.12
N TYR A 230 25.40 -8.90 -10.00
CA TYR A 230 25.36 -7.60 -10.69
C TYR A 230 25.45 -6.35 -9.79
N LYS A 231 25.82 -6.45 -8.50
CA LYS A 231 25.92 -5.28 -7.58
C LYS A 231 26.68 -4.07 -8.15
N LYS A 232 27.78 -4.30 -8.88
CA LYS A 232 28.57 -3.22 -9.50
C LYS A 232 27.78 -2.49 -10.59
N GLU A 233 27.05 -3.24 -11.40
CA GLU A 233 26.23 -2.70 -12.47
C GLU A 233 24.96 -2.03 -11.91
N ALA A 234 24.35 -2.61 -10.88
CA ALA A 234 23.27 -1.96 -10.15
C ALA A 234 23.71 -0.61 -9.58
N MET A 235 24.87 -0.54 -8.91
CA MET A 235 25.41 0.73 -8.42
C MET A 235 25.69 1.73 -9.56
N ARG A 236 26.24 1.26 -10.70
CA ARG A 236 26.45 2.11 -11.89
C ARG A 236 25.12 2.68 -12.39
N LEU A 237 24.08 1.88 -12.47
CA LEU A 237 22.74 2.30 -12.90
C LEU A 237 22.08 3.25 -11.89
N ALA A 238 22.24 3.03 -10.58
CA ALA A 238 21.77 3.98 -9.58
C ALA A 238 22.39 5.37 -9.78
N ASN A 239 23.70 5.43 -10.04
CA ASN A 239 24.40 6.68 -10.35
C ASN A 239 23.90 7.29 -11.66
N LEU A 240 23.75 6.49 -12.71
CA LEU A 240 23.23 6.96 -14.01
C LEU A 240 21.85 7.59 -13.84
N VAL A 241 20.94 6.95 -13.11
CA VAL A 241 19.58 7.48 -12.89
C VAL A 241 19.62 8.78 -12.08
N GLY A 242 20.43 8.83 -11.02
CA GLY A 242 20.61 10.05 -10.23
C GLY A 242 21.17 11.22 -11.05
N ASP A 243 22.22 10.97 -11.83
CA ASP A 243 22.82 11.96 -12.72
C ASP A 243 21.83 12.39 -13.82
N TRP A 244 21.08 11.45 -14.40
CA TRP A 244 20.06 11.75 -15.41
C TRP A 244 18.96 12.66 -14.85
N LEU A 245 18.47 12.40 -13.64
CA LEU A 245 17.46 13.25 -12.98
C LEU A 245 17.99 14.65 -12.66
N LEU A 246 19.29 14.82 -12.39
CA LEU A 246 19.90 16.14 -12.20
C LEU A 246 20.12 16.88 -13.53
N ALA A 247 20.38 16.15 -14.61
CA ALA A 247 20.54 16.74 -15.93
C ALA A 247 19.19 17.13 -16.58
N HIS A 248 18.13 16.38 -16.31
CA HIS A 248 16.85 16.49 -17.00
C HIS A 248 15.75 17.02 -16.07
N ARG A 249 15.69 18.34 -15.97
CA ARG A 249 14.75 19.07 -15.12
C ARG A 249 14.12 20.22 -15.89
N HIS A 250 12.99 20.72 -15.39
CA HIS A 250 12.42 21.97 -15.85
C HIS A 250 13.45 23.10 -15.76
N PRO A 251 13.33 24.16 -16.59
CA PRO A 251 14.22 25.32 -16.53
C PRO A 251 14.35 25.92 -15.13
N PRO A 252 15.44 26.66 -14.83
CA PRO A 252 15.64 27.35 -13.54
C PRO A 252 14.74 28.60 -13.36
N THR A 253 13.58 28.63 -14.00
CA THR A 253 12.63 29.75 -14.04
C THR A 253 11.23 29.25 -13.67
N GLY A 254 10.27 30.17 -13.50
CA GLY A 254 8.88 29.83 -13.18
C GLY A 254 8.62 29.65 -11.69
N LYS A 255 7.55 28.93 -11.35
CA LYS A 255 7.13 28.64 -9.97
C LYS A 255 7.63 27.30 -9.44
N LEU A 256 7.98 26.37 -10.33
CA LEU A 256 8.60 25.09 -9.99
C LEU A 256 9.96 24.94 -10.69
N PRO A 257 10.92 25.85 -10.41
CA PRO A 257 12.21 25.86 -11.09
C PRO A 257 12.97 24.58 -10.81
N LEU A 258 13.61 24.01 -11.82
CA LEU A 258 14.40 22.78 -11.70
C LEU A 258 13.61 21.56 -11.19
N PHE A 259 12.28 21.53 -11.26
CA PHE A 259 11.54 20.33 -10.87
C PHE A 259 11.77 19.16 -11.85
N PRO A 260 11.64 17.91 -11.40
CA PRO A 260 11.72 16.76 -12.30
C PRO A 260 10.49 16.73 -13.21
N TYR A 261 10.68 16.31 -14.45
CA TYR A 261 9.57 16.07 -15.36
C TYR A 261 8.66 14.96 -14.80
N SER A 262 7.35 15.18 -14.83
CA SER A 262 6.40 14.20 -14.27
C SER A 262 6.03 13.14 -15.30
N THR A 263 5.91 13.55 -16.57
CA THR A 263 5.83 12.67 -17.73
C THR A 263 6.82 13.14 -18.79
N ILE A 264 7.43 12.18 -19.49
CA ILE A 264 8.21 12.40 -20.71
C ILE A 264 7.68 11.46 -21.78
N GLY A 265 7.87 11.80 -23.05
CA GLY A 265 7.53 10.86 -24.11
C GLY A 265 8.04 11.23 -25.48
N MET A 266 8.34 10.20 -26.29
CA MET A 266 8.81 10.34 -27.67
C MET A 266 10.01 11.32 -27.81
N GLY A 267 10.95 11.28 -26.86
CA GLY A 267 12.11 12.17 -26.83
C GLY A 267 11.82 13.61 -26.39
N LYS A 268 10.63 13.89 -25.86
CA LYS A 268 10.22 15.18 -25.33
C LYS A 268 10.01 15.13 -23.83
N TYR A 269 10.25 16.26 -23.16
CA TYR A 269 10.07 16.40 -21.71
C TYR A 269 8.63 16.81 -21.32
N GLU A 270 7.67 16.19 -21.97
CA GLU A 270 6.23 16.38 -21.79
C GLU A 270 5.51 15.15 -22.37
N GLY A 271 4.25 14.95 -21.99
CA GLY A 271 3.39 13.97 -22.65
C GLY A 271 2.46 13.23 -21.69
N GLY A 272 1.90 12.13 -22.17
CA GLY A 272 0.93 11.30 -21.44
C GLY A 272 -0.19 12.12 -20.81
N ASN A 273 -0.64 11.71 -19.62
CA ASN A 273 -1.75 12.36 -18.93
C ASN A 273 -1.38 13.67 -18.20
N GLU A 274 -0.09 13.93 -17.98
CA GLU A 274 0.36 15.11 -17.22
C GLU A 274 0.77 16.26 -18.14
N GLY A 275 1.02 16.00 -19.43
CA GLY A 275 1.46 17.02 -20.37
C GLY A 275 2.77 17.66 -19.90
N ALA A 276 2.77 18.98 -19.77
CA ALA A 276 3.86 19.76 -19.20
C ALA A 276 3.69 20.07 -17.70
N ALA A 277 2.59 19.62 -17.07
CA ALA A 277 2.34 19.85 -15.66
C ALA A 277 3.32 19.09 -14.78
N VAL A 278 3.64 19.68 -13.63
CA VAL A 278 4.40 19.00 -12.58
C VAL A 278 3.44 18.40 -11.56
N ASN A 279 3.64 17.11 -11.32
CA ASN A 279 3.05 16.40 -10.23
C ASN A 279 3.90 16.60 -8.97
N ILE A 280 3.38 17.39 -8.03
CA ILE A 280 4.12 17.84 -6.84
C ILE A 280 4.56 16.66 -5.97
N THR A 281 3.71 15.65 -5.83
CA THR A 281 3.94 14.53 -4.92
C THR A 281 4.92 13.53 -5.52
N ARG A 282 4.91 13.35 -6.86
CA ARG A 282 5.95 12.60 -7.58
C ARG A 282 7.30 13.34 -7.53
N ALA A 283 7.30 14.67 -7.55
CA ALA A 283 8.51 15.43 -7.30
C ALA A 283 9.06 15.16 -5.89
N CYS A 284 8.21 15.05 -4.87
CA CYS A 284 8.64 14.60 -3.53
C CYS A 284 9.26 13.20 -3.56
N ARG A 285 8.66 12.23 -4.26
CA ARG A 285 9.26 10.88 -4.43
C ARG A 285 10.63 10.94 -5.08
N THR A 286 10.81 11.81 -6.07
CA THR A 286 12.13 12.05 -6.67
C THR A 286 13.13 12.54 -5.64
N ALA A 287 12.74 13.51 -4.81
CA ALA A 287 13.57 14.02 -3.72
C ALA A 287 13.90 12.93 -2.68
N GLU A 288 12.96 12.04 -2.33
CA GLU A 288 13.24 10.88 -1.47
C GLU A 288 14.33 9.99 -2.07
N GLY A 289 14.20 9.63 -3.35
CA GLY A 289 15.21 8.86 -4.07
C GLY A 289 16.58 9.55 -4.11
N MET A 290 16.60 10.88 -4.21
CA MET A 290 17.84 11.67 -4.14
C MET A 290 18.47 11.65 -2.75
N VAL A 291 17.68 11.65 -1.67
CA VAL A 291 18.19 11.47 -0.31
C VAL A 291 18.75 10.06 -0.13
N ASP A 292 18.08 9.03 -0.64
CA ASP A 292 18.59 7.65 -0.61
C ASP A 292 19.92 7.53 -1.38
N TRP A 293 20.02 8.18 -2.53
CA TRP A 293 21.26 8.22 -3.32
C TRP A 293 22.38 8.99 -2.63
N TYR A 294 22.08 10.13 -2.01
CA TYR A 294 23.04 10.87 -1.18
C TYR A 294 23.56 9.99 -0.04
N ARG A 295 22.68 9.29 0.68
CA ARG A 295 23.08 8.41 1.80
C ARG A 295 24.03 7.30 1.34
N ALA A 296 23.80 6.75 0.15
CA ALA A 296 24.63 5.67 -0.39
C ALA A 296 25.96 6.14 -0.98
N THR A 297 26.06 7.36 -1.49
CA THR A 297 27.20 7.82 -2.32
C THR A 297 27.92 9.04 -1.80
N GLY A 298 27.33 9.81 -0.90
CA GLY A 298 27.84 11.10 -0.43
C GLY A 298 27.67 12.27 -1.41
N ARG A 299 26.92 12.09 -2.51
CA ARG A 299 26.65 13.12 -3.53
C ARG A 299 25.84 14.30 -2.97
N LYS A 300 26.53 15.36 -2.56
CA LYS A 300 25.92 16.53 -1.89
C LYS A 300 24.92 17.27 -2.78
N ASP A 301 25.15 17.29 -4.09
CA ASP A 301 24.23 17.86 -5.08
C ASP A 301 22.88 17.15 -5.10
N ALA A 302 22.82 15.84 -4.83
CA ALA A 302 21.57 15.11 -4.66
C ALA A 302 20.80 15.58 -3.41
N LEU A 303 21.50 15.76 -2.27
CA LEU A 303 20.87 16.26 -1.05
C LEU A 303 20.36 17.70 -1.22
N GLU A 304 21.16 18.60 -1.80
CA GLU A 304 20.73 19.97 -2.05
C GLU A 304 19.55 20.02 -3.02
N TYR A 305 19.51 19.12 -4.01
CA TYR A 305 18.36 19.02 -4.90
C TYR A 305 17.08 18.54 -4.19
N ALA A 306 17.20 17.55 -3.29
CA ALA A 306 16.07 17.10 -2.48
C ALA A 306 15.54 18.22 -1.56
N ILE A 307 16.46 18.99 -0.95
CA ILE A 307 16.15 20.16 -0.12
C ILE A 307 15.43 21.24 -0.95
N HIS A 308 15.94 21.54 -2.15
CA HIS A 308 15.33 22.50 -3.07
C HIS A 308 13.88 22.15 -3.41
N ILE A 309 13.61 20.88 -3.73
CA ILE A 309 12.25 20.40 -3.99
C ILE A 309 11.39 20.60 -2.74
N ALA A 310 11.84 20.16 -1.55
CA ALA A 310 11.07 20.30 -0.32
C ALA A 310 10.71 21.76 -0.02
N ASP A 311 11.68 22.66 -0.08
CA ASP A 311 11.48 24.10 0.18
C ASP A 311 10.54 24.76 -0.81
N THR A 312 10.54 24.29 -2.06
CA THR A 312 9.63 24.80 -3.08
C THR A 312 8.22 24.24 -2.89
N VAL A 313 8.07 22.94 -2.63
CA VAL A 313 6.76 22.29 -2.39
C VAL A 313 6.04 22.89 -1.18
N MET A 314 6.77 23.27 -0.13
CA MET A 314 6.20 23.94 1.04
C MET A 314 5.38 25.19 0.71
N GLN A 315 5.72 25.89 -0.38
CA GLN A 315 5.01 27.11 -0.80
C GLN A 315 3.60 26.81 -1.33
N PHE A 316 3.34 25.55 -1.71
CA PHE A 316 2.05 25.07 -2.21
C PHE A 316 1.23 24.37 -1.12
N GLN A 317 1.79 24.16 0.07
CA GLN A 317 1.07 23.51 1.17
C GLN A 317 -0.01 24.44 1.71
N ARG A 318 -1.25 23.94 1.74
CA ARG A 318 -2.40 24.66 2.27
C ARG A 318 -2.40 24.63 3.81
N HIS A 319 -3.24 25.46 4.40
CA HIS A 319 -3.36 25.56 5.86
C HIS A 319 -3.81 24.23 6.51
N ASP A 320 -4.63 23.46 5.79
CA ASP A 320 -5.09 22.12 6.20
C ASP A 320 -4.06 21.00 5.97
N GLY A 321 -2.84 21.37 5.54
CA GLY A 321 -1.77 20.42 5.26
C GLY A 321 -1.78 19.82 3.86
N SER A 322 -2.87 19.97 3.10
CA SER A 322 -3.00 19.38 1.77
C SER A 322 -2.07 20.05 0.74
N LEU A 323 -1.82 19.33 -0.36
CA LEU A 323 -1.04 19.79 -1.50
C LEU A 323 -1.85 19.62 -2.79
N PRO A 324 -1.68 20.51 -3.78
CA PRO A 324 -2.19 20.26 -5.12
C PRO A 324 -1.52 19.04 -5.75
N TYR A 325 -2.23 18.35 -6.65
CA TYR A 325 -1.70 17.18 -7.35
C TYR A 325 -0.86 17.61 -8.55
N ARG A 326 -1.47 18.34 -9.49
CA ARG A 326 -0.79 18.89 -10.68
C ARG A 326 -0.75 20.40 -10.63
N VAL A 327 0.41 20.94 -10.94
CA VAL A 327 0.68 22.37 -10.96
C VAL A 327 1.38 22.72 -12.27
N ASP A 328 0.95 23.82 -12.88
CA ASP A 328 1.66 24.42 -14.01
C ASP A 328 3.02 24.97 -13.53
N PRO A 329 4.16 24.49 -14.08
CA PRO A 329 5.47 24.83 -13.55
C PRO A 329 5.87 26.29 -13.74
N ASP A 330 5.31 26.98 -14.73
CA ASP A 330 5.67 28.36 -15.05
C ASP A 330 4.85 29.35 -14.22
N THR A 331 3.55 29.11 -14.10
CA THR A 331 2.59 30.03 -13.48
C THR A 331 2.28 29.68 -12.03
N GLY A 332 2.46 28.42 -11.63
CA GLY A 332 2.05 27.88 -10.33
C GLY A 332 0.55 27.65 -10.21
N ALA A 333 -0.21 27.72 -11.31
CA ALA A 333 -1.64 27.43 -11.31
C ALA A 333 -1.89 25.96 -10.93
N VAL A 334 -2.83 25.74 -10.01
CA VAL A 334 -3.29 24.38 -9.67
C VAL A 334 -4.18 23.87 -10.79
N LEU A 335 -3.78 22.76 -11.40
CA LEU A 335 -4.50 22.13 -12.51
C LEU A 335 -5.36 20.96 -12.04
N GLU A 336 -4.97 20.30 -10.95
CA GLU A 336 -5.68 19.15 -10.39
C GLU A 336 -5.39 19.00 -8.88
N ASP A 337 -6.39 18.59 -8.11
CA ASP A 337 -6.29 18.26 -6.69
C ASP A 337 -6.40 16.75 -6.44
N TYR A 338 -5.82 16.26 -5.34
CA TYR A 338 -5.89 14.85 -4.97
C TYR A 338 -5.77 14.65 -3.46
N THR A 339 -6.55 13.73 -2.89
CA THR A 339 -6.86 13.75 -1.45
C THR A 339 -5.87 13.02 -0.53
N CYS A 340 -5.07 12.08 -1.02
CA CYS A 340 -4.21 11.25 -0.16
C CYS A 340 -2.70 11.33 -0.44
N ASP A 341 -2.27 12.20 -1.36
CA ASP A 341 -0.90 12.11 -1.91
C ASP A 341 0.14 13.00 -1.18
N VAL A 342 -0.26 13.64 -0.06
CA VAL A 342 0.63 14.38 0.85
C VAL A 342 1.66 13.48 1.57
N ILE A 343 1.45 12.16 1.55
CA ILE A 343 2.29 11.21 2.29
C ILE A 343 3.77 11.26 1.88
N ASN A 344 4.07 11.41 0.58
CA ASN A 344 5.46 11.47 0.10
C ASN A 344 6.16 12.74 0.59
N PHE A 345 5.43 13.85 0.69
CA PHE A 345 5.98 15.09 1.24
C PHE A 345 6.28 14.94 2.73
N THR A 346 5.39 14.28 3.48
CA THR A 346 5.64 13.96 4.90
C THR A 346 6.90 13.12 5.07
N VAL A 347 7.02 12.02 4.31
CA VAL A 347 8.21 11.15 4.32
C VAL A 347 9.47 11.93 3.97
N LEU A 348 9.43 12.78 2.95
CA LEU A 348 10.57 13.61 2.56
C LEU A 348 11.03 14.53 3.69
N LEU A 349 10.12 15.21 4.38
CA LEU A 349 10.49 16.12 5.47
C LEU A 349 11.15 15.35 6.63
N GLU A 350 10.61 14.19 7.01
CA GLU A 350 11.20 13.29 8.02
C GLU A 350 12.60 12.82 7.60
N MET A 351 12.79 12.48 6.32
CA MET A 351 14.10 12.08 5.80
C MET A 351 15.14 13.21 5.86
N LEU A 352 14.71 14.47 5.68
CA LEU A 352 15.58 15.64 5.65
C LEU A 352 15.91 16.19 7.05
N GLU A 353 15.06 15.95 8.05
CA GLU A 353 15.30 16.42 9.44
C GLU A 353 16.62 15.91 10.00
N ALA A 354 16.98 14.67 9.67
CA ALA A 354 18.26 14.06 10.06
C ALA A 354 19.51 14.74 9.46
N HIS A 355 19.37 15.55 8.41
CA HIS A 355 20.49 16.15 7.67
C HIS A 355 20.59 17.66 7.83
N ARG A 356 19.46 18.35 7.98
CA ARG A 356 19.40 19.80 8.19
C ARG A 356 18.10 20.16 8.90
N PHE A 357 18.18 20.41 10.20
CA PHE A 357 17.06 20.97 10.93
C PHE A 357 16.67 22.33 10.36
N ASP A 358 15.41 22.48 9.95
CA ASP A 358 14.79 23.75 9.57
C ASP A 358 13.39 23.79 10.20
N ALA A 359 13.16 24.76 11.09
CA ALA A 359 11.91 24.86 11.82
C ALA A 359 10.68 24.97 10.89
N ARG A 360 10.82 25.59 9.71
CA ARG A 360 9.72 25.71 8.74
C ARG A 360 9.33 24.35 8.18
N ARG A 361 10.30 23.48 7.93
CA ARG A 361 10.08 22.09 7.48
C ARG A 361 9.42 21.27 8.58
N SER A 362 9.88 21.36 9.82
CA SER A 362 9.23 20.67 10.95
C SER A 362 7.78 21.12 11.14
N PHE A 363 7.47 22.41 10.96
CA PHE A 363 6.08 22.88 10.99
C PHE A 363 5.26 22.38 9.79
N ALA A 364 5.85 22.27 8.60
CA ALA A 364 5.17 21.73 7.42
C ALA A 364 4.84 20.24 7.58
N ALA A 365 5.74 19.46 8.16
CA ALA A 365 5.51 18.04 8.47
C ALA A 365 4.34 17.86 9.43
N ARG A 366 4.30 18.67 10.50
CA ARG A 366 3.21 18.65 11.48
C ARG A 366 1.85 19.03 10.91
N ARG A 367 1.79 19.85 9.86
CA ARG A 367 0.52 20.15 9.18
C ARG A 367 0.02 19.00 8.32
N ALA A 368 0.93 18.14 7.85
CA ALA A 368 0.61 17.03 6.96
C ALA A 368 0.18 15.74 7.71
N LEU A 369 0.45 15.67 9.02
CA LEU A 369 -0.03 14.64 9.94
C LEU A 369 -1.42 15.00 10.47
#